data_AF-A0A495PWC1-F1
#
_entry.id   AF-A0A495PWC1-F1
#
_cell.length_a   1.000
_cell.length_b   1.000
_cell.length_c   1.000
_cell.angle_alpha   90.00
_cell.angle_beta   90.00
_cell.angle_gamma   90.00
#
_symmetry.space_group_name_H-M   'P 1'
#
loop_
_entity.id
_entity.type
_entity.pdbx_description
1 polymer ?
#
loop_
_entity_poly.entity_id
_entity_poly.type
_entity_poly.pdbx_seq_one_letter_code
_entity_poly.pdbx_strand_id
1 'polypeptide(L)'
;MKFKKMIKIVLILILFLSVTSCASAGVTEYEYGFFSGMWHGLILPFSSIGWLFNSDIGIVALNNNGVPYYSGWVVSILITLGFYGSLST
;
A
#
# COMPACT_ATOMS: atom_id res chain seq x y z
N MET A 1 -8.16 26.95 -8.58
CA MET A 1 -8.94 26.54 -7.38
C MET A 1 -9.52 25.12 -7.43
N LYS A 2 -9.90 24.58 -8.60
CA LYS A 2 -10.50 23.22 -8.71
C LYS A 2 -9.51 22.05 -8.47
N PHE A 3 -8.26 22.17 -8.94
CA PHE A 3 -7.26 21.10 -8.87
C PHE A 3 -6.82 20.74 -7.44
N LYS A 4 -6.52 21.74 -6.59
CA LYS A 4 -6.16 21.51 -5.18
C LYS A 4 -7.32 20.89 -4.37
N LYS A 5 -8.57 21.21 -4.73
CA LYS A 5 -9.78 20.63 -4.11
C LYS A 5 -9.96 19.16 -4.55
N MET A 6 -9.72 18.84 -5.82
CA MET A 6 -9.72 17.45 -6.30
C MET A 6 -8.63 16.60 -5.66
N ILE A 7 -7.40 17.11 -5.53
CA ILE A 7 -6.31 16.38 -4.85
C ILE A 7 -6.69 16.05 -3.40
N LYS A 8 -7.26 17.00 -2.66
CA LYS A 8 -7.73 16.73 -1.28
C LYS A 8 -8.81 15.65 -1.24
N ILE A 9 -9.76 15.66 -2.18
CA ILE A 9 -10.81 14.63 -2.25
C ILE A 9 -10.21 13.26 -2.55
N VAL A 10 -9.26 13.18 -3.49
CA VAL A 10 -8.57 11.93 -3.84
C VAL A 10 -7.76 11.39 -2.65
N LEU A 11 -7.04 12.25 -1.92
CA LEU A 11 -6.29 11.84 -0.73
C LEU A 11 -7.21 11.33 0.40
N ILE A 12 -8.34 12.00 0.64
CA ILE A 12 -9.33 11.56 1.63
C ILE A 12 -9.95 10.22 1.22
N LEU A 13 -10.23 10.03 -0.07
CA LEU A 13 -10.77 8.79 -0.60
C LEU A 13 -9.76 7.64 -0.44
N ILE A 14 -8.50 7.86 -0.81
CA ILE A 14 -7.42 6.89 -0.62
C ILE A 14 -7.28 6.53 0.86
N LEU A 15 -7.29 7.52 1.75
CA LEU A 15 -7.25 7.28 3.20
C LEU A 15 -8.40 6.39 3.66
N PHE A 16 -9.62 6.62 3.17
CA PHE A 16 -10.79 5.80 3.50
C PHE A 16 -10.66 4.36 2.98
N LEU A 17 -10.18 4.17 1.75
CA LEU A 17 -9.96 2.82 1.20
C LEU A 17 -8.86 2.07 1.98
N SER A 18 -7.84 2.76 2.50
CA SER A 18 -6.80 2.14 3.32
C SER A 18 -7.37 1.48 4.58
N VAL A 19 -8.41 2.07 5.19
CA VAL A 19 -9.08 1.50 6.39
C VAL A 19 -9.87 0.23 6.07
N THR A 20 -10.31 0.06 4.82
CA THR A 20 -11.03 -1.16 4.39
C THR A 20 -10.11 -2.32 3.98
N SER A 21 -8.80 -2.11 3.97
CA SER A 21 -7.86 -3.17 3.58
C SER A 21 -7.74 -4.23 4.67
N CYS A 22 -8.05 -5.48 4.33
CA CYS A 22 -7.84 -6.62 5.21
C CYS A 22 -6.42 -7.14 5.01
N ALA A 23 -5.53 -6.89 5.97
CA ALA A 23 -4.19 -7.45 6.00
C ALA A 23 -4.25 -8.89 6.51
N SER A 24 -4.59 -9.84 5.62
CA SER A 24 -4.74 -11.25 5.98
C SER A 24 -3.40 -11.84 6.43
N ALA A 25 -3.37 -12.47 7.61
CA ALA A 25 -2.31 -13.42 7.96
C ALA A 25 -2.49 -14.73 7.20
N GLY A 26 -1.37 -15.38 6.87
CA GLY A 26 -1.36 -16.73 6.33
C GLY A 26 -1.29 -16.83 4.82
N VAL A 27 -1.23 -18.08 4.34
CA VAL A 27 -1.23 -18.42 2.92
C VAL A 27 -2.68 -18.44 2.45
N THR A 28 -3.02 -17.57 1.51
CA THR A 28 -4.33 -17.51 0.88
C THR A 28 -4.38 -18.38 -0.37
N GLU A 29 -5.57 -18.78 -0.81
CA GLU A 29 -5.75 -19.52 -2.07
C GLU A 29 -5.32 -18.70 -3.30
N TYR A 30 -5.44 -17.37 -3.21
CA TYR A 30 -5.06 -16.46 -4.29
C TYR A 30 -3.60 -16.04 -4.20
N GLU A 31 -2.90 -16.09 -5.34
CA GLU A 31 -1.54 -15.59 -5.48
C GLU A 31 -1.56 -14.07 -5.74
N TYR A 32 -0.77 -13.33 -4.97
CA TYR A 32 -0.65 -11.89 -5.04
C TYR A 32 0.48 -11.46 -6.00
N GLY A 33 0.14 -10.55 -6.92
CA GLY A 33 1.07 -9.99 -7.91
C GLY A 33 1.35 -8.51 -7.73
N PHE A 34 1.74 -7.84 -8.83
CA PHE A 34 2.19 -6.44 -8.84
C PHE A 34 1.20 -5.46 -8.20
N PHE A 35 -0.08 -5.46 -8.61
CA PHE A 35 -1.06 -4.50 -8.11
C PHE A 35 -1.39 -4.69 -6.63
N SER A 36 -1.42 -5.93 -6.15
CA SER A 36 -1.55 -6.20 -4.71
C SER A 36 -0.31 -5.78 -3.93
N GLY A 37 0.89 -5.96 -4.50
CA GLY A 37 2.12 -5.41 -3.94
C GLY A 37 2.04 -3.90 -3.80
N MET A 38 1.56 -3.20 -4.85
CA MET A 38 1.32 -1.76 -4.78
C MET A 38 0.34 -1.39 -3.66
N TRP A 39 -0.77 -2.11 -3.54
CA TRP A 39 -1.74 -1.85 -2.49
C TRP A 39 -1.13 -2.03 -1.08
N HIS A 40 -0.43 -3.14 -0.85
CA HIS A 40 0.25 -3.43 0.41
C HIS A 40 1.36 -2.41 0.75
N GLY A 41 2.08 -1.92 -0.26
CA GLY A 41 3.08 -0.87 -0.08
C GLY A 41 2.46 0.48 0.31
N LEU A 42 1.27 0.78 -0.20
CA LEU A 42 0.55 2.04 0.09
C LEU A 42 -0.01 2.05 1.52
N ILE A 43 -0.52 0.91 1.99
CA ILE A 43 -1.02 0.75 3.36
C ILE A 43 0.06 0.41 4.38
N LEU A 44 1.35 0.31 3.97
CA LEU A 44 2.47 -0.09 4.81
C LEU A 44 2.55 0.64 6.16
N PRO A 45 2.36 1.98 6.25
CA PRO A 45 2.39 2.66 7.54
C PRO A 45 1.31 2.14 8.50
N PHE A 46 0.12 1.85 8.00
CA PHE A 46 -1.01 1.38 8.80
C PHE A 46 -0.83 -0.09 9.18
N SER A 47 -0.45 -0.96 8.23
CA SER A 47 -0.22 -2.38 8.51
C SER A 47 0.96 -2.58 9.47
N SER A 48 2.00 -1.75 9.37
CA SER A 48 3.13 -1.78 10.32
C SER A 48 2.72 -1.38 11.73
N ILE A 49 1.90 -0.32 11.89
CA ILE A 49 1.35 0.06 13.21
C ILE A 49 0.50 -1.08 13.77
N GLY A 50 -0.37 -1.68 12.96
CA GLY A 50 -1.17 -2.83 13.36
C GLY A 50 -0.30 -4.01 13.81
N TRP A 51 0.73 -4.32 13.02
CA TRP A 51 1.66 -5.42 13.29
C TRP A 51 2.40 -5.27 14.63
N LEU A 52 2.67 -4.03 15.09
CA LEU A 52 3.26 -3.78 16.43
C LEU A 52 2.37 -4.27 17.58
N PHE A 53 1.05 -4.30 17.39
CA PHE A 53 0.09 -4.71 18.41
C PHE A 53 -0.46 -6.12 18.18
N ASN A 54 -0.41 -6.61 16.93
CA ASN A 54 -0.86 -7.94 16.56
C ASN A 54 -0.01 -8.49 15.41
N SER A 55 0.80 -9.51 15.70
CA SER A 55 1.66 -10.18 14.73
C SER A 55 0.90 -10.91 13.61
N ASP A 56 -0.41 -11.12 13.76
CA ASP A 56 -1.28 -11.71 12.76
C ASP A 56 -1.68 -10.72 11.66
N ILE A 57 -1.22 -9.46 11.73
CA ILE A 57 -1.42 -8.47 10.67
C ILE A 57 -0.32 -8.61 9.63
N GLY A 58 -0.67 -9.05 8.42
CA GLY A 58 0.28 -9.24 7.32
C GLY A 58 0.83 -7.92 6.78
N ILE A 59 2.15 -7.77 6.75
CA ILE A 59 2.84 -6.64 6.08
C ILE A 59 3.01 -6.93 4.58
N VAL A 60 3.32 -8.18 4.26
CA VAL A 60 3.40 -8.71 2.89
C VAL A 60 2.52 -9.94 2.75
N ALA A 61 2.04 -10.19 1.54
CA ALA A 61 1.34 -11.42 1.22
C ALA A 61 2.28 -12.62 1.29
N LEU A 62 1.91 -13.69 2.00
CA LEU A 62 2.70 -14.92 2.02
C LEU A 62 2.64 -15.67 0.68
N ASN A 63 1.46 -15.75 0.06
CA ASN A 63 1.28 -16.35 -1.28
C ASN A 63 1.50 -15.30 -2.37
N ASN A 64 2.74 -14.87 -2.61
CA ASN A 64 3.07 -13.88 -3.65
C ASN A 64 3.93 -14.46 -4.76
N ASN A 65 3.83 -13.88 -5.96
CA ASN A 65 4.57 -14.34 -7.15
C ASN A 65 6.03 -13.83 -7.23
N GLY A 66 6.58 -13.34 -6.10
CA GLY A 66 7.95 -12.85 -6.00
C GLY A 66 8.16 -11.46 -6.61
N VAL A 67 9.06 -11.36 -7.60
CA VAL A 67 9.53 -10.08 -8.16
C VAL A 67 8.40 -9.14 -8.60
N PRO A 68 7.34 -9.60 -9.30
CA PRO A 68 6.25 -8.71 -9.68
C PRO A 68 5.57 -8.11 -8.46
N TYR A 69 5.25 -8.90 -7.44
CA TYR A 69 4.71 -8.41 -6.18
C TYR A 69 5.63 -7.38 -5.50
N TYR A 70 6.90 -7.72 -5.27
CA TYR A 70 7.83 -6.83 -4.58
C TYR A 70 8.12 -5.54 -5.36
N SER A 71 8.16 -5.60 -6.69
CA SER A 71 8.31 -4.39 -7.52
C SER A 71 7.14 -3.41 -7.34
N GLY A 72 5.90 -3.91 -7.28
CA GLY A 72 4.73 -3.09 -6.97
C GLY A 72 4.80 -2.48 -5.57
N TRP A 73 5.20 -3.28 -4.58
CA TRP A 73 5.39 -2.83 -3.20
C TRP A 73 6.40 -1.68 -3.08
N VAL A 74 7.56 -1.81 -3.74
CA VAL A 74 8.59 -0.75 -3.79
C VAL A 74 8.08 0.50 -4.49
N VAL A 75 7.40 0.38 -5.63
CA VAL A 75 6.84 1.52 -6.37
C VAL A 75 5.91 2.34 -5.48
N SER A 76 5.01 1.68 -4.75
CA SER A 76 4.09 2.38 -3.85
C SER A 76 4.79 3.08 -2.69
N ILE A 77 5.84 2.49 -2.12
CA ILE A 77 6.63 3.14 -1.07
C ILE A 77 7.32 4.38 -1.61
N LEU A 78 7.92 4.31 -2.79
CA LEU A 78 8.57 5.47 -3.43
C LEU A 78 7.57 6.60 -3.69
N ILE A 79 6.36 6.27 -4.14
CA ILE A 79 5.27 7.24 -4.32
C ILE A 79 4.88 7.86 -2.97
N THR A 80 4.69 7.03 -1.94
CA THR A 80 4.20 7.47 -0.62
C THR A 80 5.22 8.31 0.15
N LEU A 81 6.52 7.99 0.02
CA LEU A 81 7.62 8.76 0.61
C LEU A 81 7.98 10.02 -0.19
N GLY A 82 7.29 10.30 -1.30
CA GLY A 82 7.43 11.56 -2.02
C GLY A 82 8.58 11.62 -3.03
N PHE A 83 9.12 10.48 -3.49
CA PHE A 83 10.11 10.48 -4.58
C PHE A 83 9.57 11.06 -5.90
N TYR A 84 8.25 11.15 -6.07
CA TYR A 84 7.63 11.86 -7.19
C TYR A 84 7.81 13.40 -7.13
N GLY A 85 8.02 13.97 -5.94
CA GLY A 85 8.15 15.42 -5.74
C GLY A 85 9.53 16.00 -6.01
N SER A 86 10.57 15.16 -6.14
CA SER A 86 11.95 15.61 -6.38
C SER A 86 12.32 15.77 -7.86
N LEU A 87 11.43 15.40 -8.80
CA LEU A 87 11.70 15.51 -10.23
C LEU A 87 11.26 16.87 -10.82
N SER A 88 10.67 17.76 -10.01
CA SER A 88 10.15 19.06 -10.47
C SER A 88 10.88 20.28 -9.90
N THR A 89 12.10 20.12 -9.39
CA THR A 89 12.99 21.24 -9.00
C THR A 89 14.19 21.32 -9.91
#